data_AF-A0A522WRD3-F1
#
_entry.id   AF-A0A522WRD3-F1
#
_cell.length_a   1.000
_cell.length_b   1.000
_cell.length_c   1.000
_cell.angle_alpha   90.00
_cell.angle_beta   90.00
_cell.angle_gamma   90.00
#
_symmetry.space_group_name_H-M   'P 1'
#
loop_
_entity.id
_entity.type
_entity.pdbx_description
1 polymer ?
#
loop_
_entity_poly.entity_id
_entity_poly.type
_entity_poly.pdbx_seq_one_letter_code
_entity_poly.pdbx_strand_id
1 'polypeptide(L)'
;METPILYSGLALDRRHRLRRDADLAELTRRPTARFAPYWRGRQLVGGEPPVAVWLDRDRAASLLDPAEAPCLLLGEDAGGPLLALDISALPGGEDGPDLGQGRWANLRSVGGQLPAADAALLAYARGMLVWRGRTRFCCVCGGPLTIADAGHSARCAAVGCAALHFPRTDPAIIMLVTDTQDRALLGRQPGWAPGMYSCLAGFVEPGESLEEAVAREVWEEAGIRVAGASYAASQPWPFPSSLMIGFTARAEGGEPIPDQHEIEDVRWFSRDQVAAFGEREVPGPGGLFLPSRDSIARVLIEQWRNG
;
A
#
# COMPACT_ATOMS: atom_id res chain seq x y z
N MET A 1 -5.56 13.50 14.45
CA MET A 1 -5.42 13.71 13.00
C MET A 1 -6.81 13.92 12.42
N GLU A 2 -7.05 15.05 11.75
CA GLU A 2 -8.34 15.32 11.08
C GLU A 2 -8.43 14.66 9.70
N THR A 3 -7.29 14.50 9.00
CA THR A 3 -7.23 13.78 7.72
C THR A 3 -7.11 12.27 7.92
N PRO A 4 -8.03 11.45 7.36
CA PRO A 4 -7.97 10.00 7.48
C PRO A 4 -6.80 9.43 6.65
N ILE A 5 -6.11 8.43 7.21
CA ILE A 5 -5.09 7.67 6.48
C ILE A 5 -5.78 6.63 5.59
N LEU A 6 -5.74 6.83 4.27
CA LEU A 6 -6.27 5.83 3.32
C LEU A 6 -5.53 4.51 3.41
N TYR A 7 -6.19 3.45 2.93
CA TYR A 7 -5.72 2.05 3.03
C TYR A 7 -5.68 1.47 4.45
N SER A 8 -6.16 2.22 5.45
CA SER A 8 -6.25 1.81 6.85
C SER A 8 -7.70 1.88 7.37
N GLY A 9 -7.93 1.57 8.65
CA GLY A 9 -9.25 1.74 9.27
C GLY A 9 -10.34 0.79 8.77
N LEU A 10 -9.96 -0.36 8.18
CA LEU A 10 -10.91 -1.35 7.69
C LEU A 10 -11.73 -1.95 8.85
N ALA A 11 -12.99 -1.54 8.95
CA ALA A 11 -13.97 -2.08 9.91
C ALA A 11 -14.53 -3.43 9.44
N LEU A 12 -13.65 -4.43 9.36
CA LEU A 12 -13.98 -5.80 8.97
C LEU A 12 -13.56 -6.77 10.07
N ASP A 13 -14.46 -7.66 10.50
CA ASP A 13 -14.03 -8.82 11.27
C ASP A 13 -13.21 -9.72 10.34
N ARG A 14 -11.90 -9.69 10.54
CA ARG A 14 -10.92 -10.47 9.79
C ARG A 14 -11.01 -11.98 10.06
N ARG A 15 -11.91 -12.39 10.96
CA ARG A 15 -12.30 -13.78 11.27
C ARG A 15 -11.09 -14.68 11.53
N HIS A 16 -10.13 -14.21 12.34
CA HIS A 16 -8.86 -14.92 12.57
C HIS A 16 -9.06 -16.40 12.98
N ARG A 17 -10.03 -16.69 13.85
CA ARG A 17 -10.34 -18.05 14.31
C ARG A 17 -10.83 -18.95 13.17
N LEU A 18 -11.65 -18.40 12.25
CA LEU A 18 -12.13 -19.18 11.11
C LEU A 18 -10.99 -19.52 10.16
N ARG A 19 -9.91 -18.74 10.05
CA ARG A 19 -8.87 -18.97 9.03
C ARG A 19 -8.25 -20.36 9.08
N ARG A 20 -8.00 -20.90 10.28
CA ARG A 20 -7.33 -22.20 10.47
C ARG A 20 -8.23 -23.37 10.10
N ASP A 21 -9.51 -23.25 10.42
CA ASP A 21 -10.50 -24.34 10.28
C ASP A 21 -11.46 -24.11 9.10
N ALA A 22 -11.32 -22.99 8.39
CA ALA A 22 -12.21 -22.63 7.29
C ALA A 22 -11.98 -23.55 6.11
N ASP A 23 -13.05 -24.23 5.72
CA ASP A 23 -13.16 -24.78 4.39
C ASP A 23 -13.48 -23.63 3.42
N LEU A 24 -12.45 -23.13 2.73
CA LEU A 24 -12.63 -22.11 1.70
C LEU A 24 -13.65 -22.54 0.64
N ALA A 25 -13.77 -23.84 0.33
CA ALA A 25 -14.76 -24.32 -0.63
C ALA A 25 -16.19 -24.25 -0.08
N GLU A 26 -16.38 -24.39 1.24
CA GLU A 26 -17.67 -24.12 1.89
C GLU A 26 -18.00 -22.62 1.84
N LEU A 27 -17.04 -21.76 2.23
CA LEU A 27 -17.21 -20.31 2.21
C LEU A 27 -17.55 -19.76 0.82
N THR A 28 -16.87 -20.25 -0.22
CA THR A 28 -17.11 -19.79 -1.60
C THR A 28 -18.47 -20.23 -2.14
N ARG A 29 -19.08 -21.28 -1.59
CA ARG A 29 -20.41 -21.78 -1.98
C ARG A 29 -21.57 -21.08 -1.26
N ARG A 30 -21.29 -20.28 -0.23
CA ARG A 30 -22.35 -19.55 0.49
C ARG A 30 -23.04 -18.56 -0.46
N PRO A 31 -24.39 -18.52 -0.51
CA PRO A 31 -25.12 -17.60 -1.40
C PRO A 31 -24.81 -16.12 -1.15
N THR A 32 -24.37 -15.79 0.07
CA THR A 32 -24.02 -14.42 0.51
C THR A 32 -22.54 -14.07 0.30
N ALA A 33 -21.74 -15.00 -0.24
CA ALA A 33 -20.33 -14.75 -0.50
C ALA A 33 -20.14 -13.70 -1.58
N ARG A 34 -19.27 -12.71 -1.30
CA ARG A 34 -18.89 -11.64 -2.21
C ARG A 34 -17.40 -11.70 -2.48
N PHE A 35 -17.03 -11.47 -3.74
CA PHE A 35 -15.66 -11.64 -4.21
C PHE A 35 -15.11 -10.34 -4.76
N ALA A 36 -13.98 -9.88 -4.23
CA ALA A 36 -13.20 -8.78 -4.78
C ALA A 36 -12.21 -9.37 -5.81
N PRO A 37 -12.44 -9.18 -7.12
CA PRO A 37 -11.61 -9.78 -8.14
C PRO A 37 -10.31 -9.00 -8.31
N TYR A 38 -9.25 -9.73 -8.63
CA TYR A 38 -7.90 -9.24 -8.85
C TYR A 38 -7.34 -9.84 -10.13
N TRP A 39 -6.72 -9.00 -10.94
CA TRP A 39 -6.11 -9.43 -12.20
C TRP A 39 -4.79 -8.70 -12.41
N ARG A 40 -3.67 -9.44 -12.36
CA ARG A 40 -2.31 -8.98 -12.70
C ARG A 40 -1.94 -7.63 -12.07
N GLY A 41 -2.26 -7.47 -10.79
CA GLY A 41 -1.97 -6.23 -10.06
C GLY A 41 -3.02 -5.14 -10.23
N ARG A 42 -4.21 -5.46 -10.71
CA ARG A 42 -5.33 -4.52 -10.88
C ARG A 42 -6.57 -4.98 -10.12
N GLN A 43 -7.37 -3.99 -9.74
CA GLN A 43 -8.61 -4.13 -8.98
C GLN A 43 -9.78 -3.76 -9.89
N LEU A 44 -10.91 -4.43 -9.73
CA LEU A 44 -12.12 -4.07 -10.46
C LEU A 44 -12.86 -2.96 -9.71
N VAL A 45 -13.09 -1.84 -10.39
CA VAL A 45 -13.80 -0.67 -9.85
C VAL A 45 -14.87 -0.21 -10.82
N GLY A 46 -15.88 0.50 -10.34
CA GLY A 46 -16.98 1.00 -11.17
C GLY A 46 -17.65 2.23 -10.58
N GLY A 47 -18.49 2.90 -11.37
CA GLY A 47 -19.15 4.14 -10.96
C GLY A 47 -18.26 5.38 -11.02
N GLU A 48 -18.87 6.53 -10.73
CA GLU A 48 -18.22 7.84 -10.65
C GLU A 48 -18.85 8.64 -9.49
N PRO A 49 -18.14 8.84 -8.36
CA PRO A 49 -16.78 8.39 -8.05
C PRO A 49 -16.63 6.87 -8.01
N PRO A 50 -15.42 6.32 -8.24
CA PRO A 50 -15.22 4.88 -8.29
C PRO A 50 -15.48 4.21 -6.93
N VAL A 51 -16.04 3.02 -6.97
CA VAL A 51 -16.22 2.10 -5.83
C VAL A 51 -15.71 0.70 -6.18
N ALA A 52 -15.43 -0.12 -5.17
CA ALA A 52 -15.07 -1.52 -5.38
C ALA A 52 -16.23 -2.29 -6.03
N VAL A 53 -15.95 -3.03 -7.11
CA VAL A 53 -16.94 -3.92 -7.73
C VAL A 53 -16.76 -5.32 -7.17
N TRP A 54 -17.88 -5.88 -6.71
CA TRP A 54 -17.95 -7.22 -6.16
C TRP A 54 -18.61 -8.18 -7.14
N LEU A 55 -18.09 -9.41 -7.22
CA LEU A 55 -18.79 -10.51 -7.88
C LEU A 55 -19.62 -11.26 -6.84
N ASP A 56 -20.82 -11.67 -7.23
CA ASP A 56 -21.60 -12.63 -6.46
C ASP A 56 -21.03 -14.05 -6.59
N ARG A 57 -21.64 -14.98 -5.85
CA ARG A 57 -21.24 -16.39 -5.83
C ARG A 57 -21.30 -17.04 -7.21
N ASP A 58 -22.36 -16.81 -7.98
CA ASP A 58 -22.57 -17.53 -9.24
C ASP A 58 -21.58 -17.04 -10.31
N ARG A 59 -21.37 -15.72 -10.38
CA ARG A 59 -20.36 -15.14 -11.26
C ARG A 59 -18.95 -15.57 -10.86
N ALA A 60 -18.62 -15.54 -9.57
CA ALA A 60 -17.32 -16.01 -9.09
C ALA A 60 -17.10 -17.49 -9.40
N ALA A 61 -18.10 -18.35 -9.18
CA ALA A 61 -18.02 -19.78 -9.48
C ALA A 61 -17.70 -20.07 -10.95
N SER A 62 -18.15 -19.24 -11.89
CA SER A 62 -17.81 -19.38 -13.32
C SER A 62 -16.35 -19.06 -13.65
N LEU A 63 -15.62 -18.42 -12.72
CA LEU A 63 -14.22 -17.99 -12.89
C LEU A 63 -13.25 -18.77 -12.00
N LEU A 64 -13.75 -19.52 -11.02
CA LEU A 64 -12.93 -20.34 -10.13
C LEU A 64 -12.36 -21.53 -10.90
N ASP A 65 -11.04 -21.64 -10.93
CA ASP A 65 -10.38 -22.92 -11.16
C ASP A 65 -10.13 -23.61 -9.81
N PRO A 66 -10.82 -24.74 -9.53
CA PRO A 66 -10.60 -25.50 -8.30
C PRO A 66 -9.16 -25.99 -8.12
N ALA A 67 -8.38 -26.12 -9.20
CA ALA A 67 -7.00 -26.60 -9.16
C ALA A 67 -5.99 -25.56 -8.64
N GLU A 68 -6.30 -24.26 -8.74
CA GLU A 68 -5.34 -23.18 -8.43
C GLU A 68 -5.58 -22.50 -7.07
N ALA A 69 -6.63 -22.89 -6.34
CA ALA A 69 -7.04 -22.28 -5.08
C ALA A 69 -7.01 -20.73 -5.11
N PRO A 70 -7.67 -20.06 -6.07
CA PRO A 70 -7.48 -18.62 -6.33
C PRO A 70 -8.05 -17.69 -5.26
N CYS A 71 -8.72 -18.24 -4.24
CA CYS A 71 -9.43 -17.47 -3.22
C CYS A 71 -8.66 -17.31 -1.91
N LEU A 72 -8.95 -16.21 -1.22
CA LEU A 72 -8.45 -15.89 0.11
C LEU A 72 -9.60 -15.26 0.90
N LEU A 73 -9.76 -15.62 2.17
CA LEU A 73 -10.75 -14.98 3.04
C LEU A 73 -10.24 -13.61 3.51
N LEU A 74 -10.94 -12.52 3.19
CA LEU A 74 -10.65 -11.20 3.73
C LEU A 74 -11.26 -11.04 5.14
N GLY A 75 -12.46 -11.55 5.32
CA GLY A 75 -13.20 -11.49 6.57
C GLY A 75 -14.69 -11.75 6.34
N GLU A 76 -15.50 -11.31 7.28
CA GLU A 76 -16.96 -11.39 7.20
C GLU A 76 -17.58 -10.10 7.75
N ASP A 77 -18.64 -9.64 7.10
CA ASP A 77 -19.48 -8.55 7.60
C ASP A 77 -20.94 -9.05 7.76
N ALA A 78 -21.88 -8.16 8.08
CA ALA A 78 -23.30 -8.52 8.26
C ALA A 78 -23.96 -9.18 7.02
N GLY A 79 -23.42 -8.91 5.83
CA GLY A 79 -23.85 -9.48 4.55
C GLY A 79 -23.13 -10.77 4.14
N GLY A 80 -22.27 -11.35 4.99
CA GLY A 80 -21.61 -12.64 4.71
C GLY A 80 -20.12 -12.53 4.36
N PRO A 81 -19.48 -13.64 3.94
CA PRO A 81 -18.03 -13.68 3.78
C PRO A 81 -17.56 -12.85 2.59
N LEU A 82 -16.45 -12.14 2.79
CA LEU A 82 -15.74 -11.38 1.78
C LEU A 82 -14.47 -12.12 1.39
N LEU A 83 -14.32 -12.43 0.11
CA LEU A 83 -13.17 -13.13 -0.42
C LEU A 83 -12.43 -12.27 -1.44
N ALA A 84 -11.11 -12.41 -1.51
CA ALA A 84 -10.36 -11.98 -2.68
C ALA A 84 -10.30 -13.13 -3.68
N LEU A 85 -10.38 -12.82 -4.97
CA LEU A 85 -10.37 -13.79 -6.05
C LEU A 85 -9.30 -13.40 -7.08
N ASP A 86 -8.23 -14.19 -7.17
CA ASP A 86 -7.19 -14.02 -8.20
C ASP A 86 -7.60 -14.71 -9.50
N ILE A 87 -7.88 -13.92 -10.53
CA ILE A 87 -8.20 -14.41 -11.88
C ILE A 87 -7.08 -14.09 -12.88
N SER A 88 -5.85 -13.87 -12.40
CA SER A 88 -4.71 -13.46 -13.24
C SER A 88 -4.34 -14.47 -14.34
N ALA A 89 -4.80 -15.72 -14.22
CA ALA A 89 -4.68 -16.76 -15.24
C ALA A 89 -5.55 -16.47 -16.49
N LEU A 90 -6.64 -15.71 -16.35
CA LEU A 90 -7.49 -15.36 -17.49
C LEU A 90 -6.74 -14.45 -18.47
N PRO A 91 -6.92 -14.69 -19.78
CA PRO A 91 -6.37 -13.80 -20.80
C PRO A 91 -7.08 -12.44 -20.76
N GLY A 92 -6.35 -11.41 -21.18
CA GLY A 92 -6.85 -10.04 -21.24
C GLY A 92 -5.79 -9.10 -21.80
N GLY A 93 -6.21 -8.14 -22.62
CA GLY A 93 -5.37 -7.07 -23.15
C GLY A 93 -5.13 -5.98 -22.12
N GLU A 94 -4.85 -4.75 -22.58
CA GLU A 94 -4.64 -3.62 -21.68
C GLU A 94 -5.86 -3.27 -20.83
N ASP A 95 -7.07 -3.64 -21.25
CA ASP A 95 -8.30 -3.38 -20.47
C ASP A 95 -8.63 -4.49 -19.47
N GLY A 96 -7.93 -5.64 -19.50
CA GLY A 96 -8.24 -6.81 -18.69
C GLY A 96 -9.38 -7.68 -19.23
N PRO A 97 -9.74 -8.78 -18.53
CA PRO A 97 -10.84 -9.65 -18.92
C PRO A 97 -12.19 -8.93 -18.75
N ASP A 98 -13.09 -9.12 -19.70
CA ASP A 98 -14.46 -8.57 -19.63
C ASP A 98 -15.31 -9.37 -18.63
N LEU A 99 -15.71 -8.69 -17.57
CA LEU A 99 -16.59 -9.26 -16.55
C LEU A 99 -18.05 -8.81 -16.69
N GLY A 100 -18.37 -7.99 -17.69
CA GLY A 100 -19.69 -7.38 -17.92
C GLY A 100 -20.01 -6.20 -17.00
N GLN A 101 -19.07 -5.85 -16.11
CA GLN A 101 -19.20 -4.74 -15.16
C GLN A 101 -17.85 -4.21 -14.72
N GLY A 102 -17.81 -2.92 -14.41
CA GLY A 102 -16.61 -2.24 -13.93
C GLY A 102 -15.50 -2.13 -14.96
N ARG A 103 -14.35 -1.64 -14.50
CA ARG A 103 -13.10 -1.51 -15.25
C ARG A 103 -11.93 -1.89 -14.36
N TRP A 104 -10.87 -2.41 -14.97
CA TRP A 104 -9.64 -2.75 -14.26
C TRP A 104 -8.79 -1.50 -14.02
N ALA A 105 -8.44 -1.24 -12.76
CA ALA A 105 -7.64 -0.09 -12.37
C ALA A 105 -6.44 -0.50 -11.52
N ASN A 106 -5.35 0.26 -11.61
CA ASN A 106 -4.29 0.18 -10.62
C ASN A 106 -4.78 0.87 -9.34
N LEU A 107 -4.79 0.17 -8.20
CA LEU A 107 -5.24 0.78 -6.94
C LEU A 107 -4.52 2.09 -6.60
N ARG A 108 -3.22 2.22 -6.90
CA ARG A 108 -2.45 3.46 -6.67
C ARG A 108 -2.97 4.65 -7.49
N SER A 109 -3.63 4.40 -8.62
CA SER A 109 -4.16 5.48 -9.47
C SER A 109 -5.58 5.91 -9.11
N VAL A 110 -6.34 5.06 -8.41
CA VAL A 110 -7.76 5.33 -8.07
C VAL A 110 -8.03 5.38 -6.58
N GLY A 111 -7.11 4.94 -5.72
CA GLY A 111 -7.36 4.76 -4.30
C GLY A 111 -7.73 6.04 -3.57
N GLY A 112 -7.18 7.19 -3.98
CA GLY A 112 -7.57 8.51 -3.46
C GLY A 112 -8.99 8.96 -3.81
N GLN A 113 -9.65 8.28 -4.75
CA GLN A 113 -11.03 8.58 -5.17
C GLN A 113 -12.04 7.56 -4.63
N LEU A 114 -11.56 6.43 -4.11
CA LEU A 114 -12.41 5.39 -3.52
C LEU A 114 -12.92 5.84 -2.15
N PRO A 115 -14.11 5.36 -1.72
CA PRO A 115 -14.47 5.38 -0.30
C PRO A 115 -13.38 4.73 0.55
N ALA A 116 -13.11 5.28 1.74
CA ALA A 116 -12.01 4.83 2.59
C ALA A 116 -12.08 3.33 2.94
N ALA A 117 -13.29 2.81 3.15
CA ALA A 117 -13.52 1.38 3.40
C ALA A 117 -13.13 0.50 2.20
N ASP A 118 -13.51 0.90 0.98
CA ASP A 118 -13.16 0.19 -0.25
C ASP A 118 -11.66 0.25 -0.51
N ALA A 119 -11.04 1.41 -0.32
CA ALA A 119 -9.59 1.57 -0.44
C ALA A 119 -8.85 0.63 0.51
N ALA A 120 -9.25 0.60 1.79
CA ALA A 120 -8.65 -0.27 2.80
C ALA A 120 -8.85 -1.76 2.52
N LEU A 121 -10.04 -2.13 2.04
CA LEU A 121 -10.33 -3.51 1.69
C LEU A 121 -9.52 -3.97 0.47
N LEU A 122 -9.51 -3.17 -0.60
CA LEU A 122 -8.76 -3.49 -1.82
C LEU A 122 -7.25 -3.48 -1.58
N ALA A 123 -6.75 -2.59 -0.74
CA ALA A 123 -5.35 -2.59 -0.30
C ALA A 123 -5.00 -3.88 0.45
N TYR A 124 -5.87 -4.31 1.37
CA TYR A 124 -5.69 -5.57 2.09
C TYR A 124 -5.68 -6.78 1.15
N ALA A 125 -6.68 -6.88 0.27
CA ALA A 125 -6.77 -7.93 -0.73
C ALA A 125 -5.54 -7.98 -1.63
N ARG A 126 -5.12 -6.82 -2.14
CA ARG A 126 -3.92 -6.67 -2.97
C ARG A 126 -2.67 -7.15 -2.25
N GLY A 127 -2.41 -6.68 -1.03
CA GLY A 127 -1.20 -7.05 -0.29
C GLY A 127 -1.07 -8.56 -0.12
N MET A 128 -2.17 -9.23 0.22
CA MET A 128 -2.22 -10.68 0.34
C MET A 128 -1.99 -11.41 -0.98
N LEU A 129 -2.65 -10.98 -2.07
CA LEU A 129 -2.53 -11.63 -3.37
C LEU A 129 -1.15 -11.40 -4.01
N VAL A 130 -0.57 -10.20 -3.86
CA VAL A 130 0.79 -9.91 -4.30
C VAL A 130 1.80 -10.78 -3.57
N TRP A 131 1.65 -10.96 -2.26
CA TRP A 131 2.49 -11.88 -1.49
C TRP A 131 2.37 -13.32 -2.01
N ARG A 132 1.15 -13.85 -2.17
CA ARG A 132 0.93 -15.20 -2.70
C ARG A 132 1.55 -15.40 -4.08
N GLY A 133 1.41 -14.43 -4.98
CA GLY A 133 1.99 -14.50 -6.32
C GLY A 133 3.52 -14.51 -6.32
N ARG A 134 4.16 -13.84 -5.35
CA ARG A 134 5.63 -13.75 -5.23
C ARG A 134 6.24 -14.86 -4.35
N THR A 135 5.46 -15.48 -3.47
CA THR A 135 5.91 -16.49 -2.52
C THR A 135 5.37 -17.87 -2.90
N ARG A 136 5.91 -18.42 -3.98
CA ARG A 136 5.53 -19.75 -4.52
C ARG A 136 6.46 -20.88 -4.11
N PHE A 137 7.68 -20.56 -3.72
CA PHE A 137 8.72 -21.52 -3.34
C PHE A 137 9.29 -21.16 -1.97
N CYS A 138 9.70 -22.18 -1.23
CA CYS A 138 10.25 -22.07 0.11
C CYS A 138 11.63 -21.41 0.07
N CYS A 139 11.83 -20.32 0.83
CA CYS A 139 13.14 -19.67 0.92
C CYS A 139 14.19 -20.49 1.71
N VAL A 140 13.79 -21.56 2.40
CA VAL A 140 14.70 -22.45 3.13
C VAL A 140 15.27 -23.55 2.22
N CYS A 141 14.44 -24.17 1.38
CA CYS A 141 14.84 -25.36 0.62
C CYS A 141 14.48 -25.35 -0.88
N GLY A 142 13.85 -24.29 -1.39
CA GLY A 142 13.42 -24.18 -2.78
C GLY A 142 12.19 -25.01 -3.18
N GLY A 143 11.65 -25.84 -2.27
CA GLY A 143 10.47 -26.68 -2.54
C GLY A 143 9.18 -25.87 -2.72
N PRO A 144 8.14 -26.43 -3.38
CA PRO A 144 6.88 -25.73 -3.59
C PRO A 144 6.15 -25.45 -2.27
N LEU A 145 5.42 -24.33 -2.25
CA LEU A 145 4.57 -23.95 -1.13
C LEU A 145 3.11 -24.30 -1.40
N THR A 146 2.41 -24.78 -0.37
CA THR A 146 0.97 -24.98 -0.37
C THR A 146 0.32 -23.93 0.54
N ILE A 147 -0.73 -23.28 0.05
CA ILE A 147 -1.46 -22.27 0.81
C ILE A 147 -2.19 -22.93 1.98
N ALA A 148 -2.21 -22.25 3.13
CA ALA A 148 -2.89 -22.64 4.35
C ALA A 148 -3.62 -21.43 4.98
N ASP A 149 -4.33 -21.67 6.08
CA ASP A 149 -5.04 -20.66 6.87
C ASP A 149 -5.94 -19.72 6.04
N ALA A 150 -6.77 -20.29 5.16
CA ALA A 150 -7.65 -19.54 4.26
C ALA A 150 -6.93 -18.47 3.40
N GLY A 151 -5.67 -18.70 3.06
CA GLY A 151 -4.84 -17.78 2.28
C GLY A 151 -3.88 -16.91 3.08
N HIS A 152 -3.80 -17.08 4.41
CA HIS A 152 -3.00 -16.25 5.31
C HIS A 152 -1.65 -16.85 5.73
N SER A 153 -1.34 -18.05 5.26
CA SER A 153 -0.02 -18.65 5.40
C SER A 153 0.26 -19.60 4.24
N ALA A 154 1.51 -20.01 4.12
CA ALA A 154 1.92 -21.03 3.18
C ALA A 154 2.90 -21.98 3.86
N ARG A 155 2.79 -23.28 3.57
CA ARG A 155 3.62 -24.33 4.14
C ARG A 155 4.42 -25.02 3.05
N CYS A 156 5.70 -25.27 3.31
CA CYS A 156 6.53 -26.04 2.40
C CYS A 156 6.05 -27.50 2.32
N ALA A 157 5.80 -27.98 1.10
CA ALA A 157 5.36 -29.34 0.84
C ALA A 157 6.52 -30.35 0.78
N ALA A 158 7.78 -29.90 0.82
CA ALA A 158 8.94 -30.78 0.80
C ALA A 158 9.03 -31.59 2.11
N VAL A 159 9.20 -32.91 1.96
CA VAL A 159 9.42 -33.84 3.07
C VAL A 159 10.65 -33.40 3.86
N GLY A 160 10.49 -33.23 5.19
CA GLY A 160 11.57 -32.83 6.09
C GLY A 160 11.81 -31.31 6.25
N CYS A 161 11.17 -30.45 5.44
CA CYS A 161 11.26 -28.99 5.62
C CYS A 161 10.08 -28.44 6.45
N ALA A 162 8.85 -28.57 5.95
CA ALA A 162 7.63 -28.09 6.60
C ALA A 162 7.63 -26.61 7.07
N ALA A 163 8.55 -25.78 6.56
CA ALA A 163 8.66 -24.37 6.94
C ALA A 163 7.37 -23.60 6.64
N LEU A 164 7.04 -22.66 7.53
CA LEU A 164 5.89 -21.77 7.39
C LEU A 164 6.34 -20.41 6.84
N HIS A 165 5.53 -19.86 5.95
CA HIS A 165 5.69 -18.55 5.37
C HIS A 165 4.43 -17.72 5.64
N PHE A 166 4.63 -16.46 5.96
CA PHE A 166 3.57 -15.52 6.28
C PHE A 166 3.64 -14.30 5.35
N PRO A 167 2.52 -13.58 5.16
CA PRO A 167 2.49 -12.32 4.44
C PRO A 167 3.58 -11.37 4.93
N ARG A 168 4.36 -10.84 3.99
CA ARG A 168 5.44 -9.91 4.27
C ARG A 168 4.92 -8.48 4.23
N THR A 169 5.38 -7.67 5.17
CA THR A 169 5.25 -6.22 5.08
C THR A 169 6.59 -5.60 5.44
N ASP A 170 7.14 -4.80 4.53
CA ASP A 170 8.45 -4.19 4.63
C ASP A 170 8.29 -2.81 5.32
N PRO A 171 8.83 -2.62 6.54
CA PRO A 171 8.74 -1.35 7.23
C PRO A 171 9.56 -0.29 6.47
N ALA A 172 8.93 0.84 6.19
CA ALA A 172 9.58 2.00 5.59
C ALA A 172 9.18 3.25 6.37
N ILE A 173 10.14 4.04 6.80
CA ILE A 173 9.88 5.34 7.42
C ILE A 173 9.61 6.38 6.34
N ILE A 174 8.84 7.40 6.69
CA ILE A 174 8.61 8.58 5.88
C ILE A 174 8.43 9.77 6.80
N MET A 175 9.14 10.86 6.54
CA MET A 175 9.30 11.92 7.54
C MET A 175 9.15 13.30 6.94
N LEU A 176 8.40 14.14 7.65
CA LEU A 176 8.44 15.58 7.42
C LEU A 176 9.47 16.19 8.37
N VAL A 177 10.56 16.71 7.81
CA VAL A 177 11.61 17.40 8.56
C VAL A 177 11.37 18.91 8.48
N THR A 178 11.44 19.60 9.61
CA THR A 178 11.33 21.07 9.69
C THR A 178 12.60 21.70 10.24
N ASP A 179 12.93 22.91 9.78
CA ASP A 179 14.05 23.70 10.31
C ASP A 179 13.61 24.72 11.39
N THR A 180 14.54 25.57 11.83
CA THR A 180 14.25 26.60 12.83
C THR A 180 13.38 27.76 12.31
N GLN A 181 13.24 27.90 10.98
CA GLN A 181 12.36 28.86 10.33
C GLN A 181 11.00 28.25 9.97
N ASP A 182 10.74 27.02 10.42
CA ASP A 182 9.54 26.26 10.11
C ASP A 182 9.33 26.11 8.59
N ARG A 183 10.41 25.80 7.87
CA ARG A 183 10.41 25.35 6.47
C ARG A 183 10.43 23.82 6.43
N ALA A 184 9.72 23.21 5.49
CA ALA A 184 9.72 21.76 5.29
C ALA A 184 10.82 21.33 4.32
N LEU A 185 11.55 20.27 4.66
CA LEU A 185 12.48 19.59 3.76
C LEU A 185 11.68 18.67 2.85
N LEU A 186 11.71 18.92 1.54
CA LEU A 186 11.07 18.07 0.55
C LEU A 186 12.08 17.69 -0.53
N GLY A 187 11.98 16.46 -1.01
CA GLY A 187 12.82 15.92 -2.07
C GLY A 187 12.04 15.31 -3.22
N ARG A 188 12.76 14.97 -4.29
CA ARG A 188 12.23 14.24 -5.45
C ARG A 188 13.26 13.28 -6.03
N GLN A 189 12.76 12.16 -6.55
CA GLN A 189 13.58 11.14 -7.21
C GLN A 189 13.59 11.33 -8.73
N PRO A 190 14.66 10.93 -9.45
CA PRO A 190 14.78 11.09 -10.90
C PRO A 190 13.63 10.45 -11.72
N GLY A 191 13.05 9.36 -11.21
CA GLY A 191 11.96 8.64 -11.88
C GLY A 191 10.57 9.26 -11.69
N TRP A 192 10.43 10.28 -10.86
CA TRP A 192 9.15 10.90 -10.56
C TRP A 192 8.79 11.96 -11.59
N ALA A 193 7.48 12.17 -11.78
CA ALA A 193 6.97 13.24 -12.63
C ALA A 193 7.64 14.59 -12.27
N PRO A 194 8.20 15.34 -13.25
CA PRO A 194 8.86 16.61 -13.00
C PRO A 194 7.95 17.57 -12.22
N GLY A 195 8.48 18.17 -11.16
CA GLY A 195 7.75 19.10 -10.29
C GLY A 195 7.04 18.48 -9.09
N MET A 196 6.92 17.15 -8.99
CA MET A 196 6.47 16.50 -7.75
C MET A 196 7.57 16.56 -6.69
N TYR A 197 7.23 17.03 -5.49
CA TYR A 197 8.08 17.01 -4.29
C TYR A 197 7.34 16.34 -3.14
N SER A 198 8.07 15.57 -2.32
CA SER A 198 7.50 14.78 -1.22
C SER A 198 8.42 14.79 0.00
N CYS A 199 7.89 14.32 1.12
CA CYS A 199 8.70 13.85 2.26
C CYS A 199 9.75 12.83 1.79
N LEU A 200 10.90 12.83 2.45
CA LEU A 200 11.92 11.79 2.35
C LEU A 200 11.39 10.48 2.95
N ALA A 201 11.89 9.34 2.49
CA ALA A 201 11.42 8.03 2.93
C ALA A 201 12.43 6.93 2.59
N GLY A 202 12.56 5.95 3.46
CA GLY A 202 13.48 4.84 3.26
C GLY A 202 13.11 3.60 4.06
N PHE A 203 13.74 2.48 3.72
CA PHE A 203 13.47 1.20 4.39
C PHE A 203 14.18 1.15 5.73
N VAL A 204 13.55 0.45 6.67
CA VAL A 204 14.18 0.15 7.96
C VAL A 204 15.11 -1.06 7.80
N GLU A 205 16.36 -0.90 8.17
CA GLU A 205 17.40 -1.92 8.13
C GLU A 205 17.38 -2.85 9.36
N PRO A 206 17.92 -4.08 9.24
CA PRO A 206 18.05 -4.97 10.38
C PRO A 206 18.96 -4.39 11.47
N GLY A 207 18.41 -4.19 12.67
CA GLY A 207 19.17 -3.75 13.84
C GLY A 207 19.05 -2.27 14.16
N GLU A 208 18.31 -1.48 13.37
CA GLU A 208 17.99 -0.09 13.68
C GLU A 208 16.56 0.08 14.23
N SER A 209 16.39 1.08 15.08
CA SER A 209 15.08 1.63 15.47
C SER A 209 14.50 2.50 14.35
N LEU A 210 13.20 2.81 14.44
CA LEU A 210 12.54 3.66 13.45
C LEU A 210 13.11 5.09 13.47
N GLU A 211 13.47 5.57 14.66
CA GLU A 211 14.08 6.89 14.85
C GLU A 211 15.49 6.95 14.29
N GLU A 212 16.28 5.88 14.43
CA GLU A 212 17.60 5.75 13.79
C GLU A 212 17.47 5.72 12.27
N ALA A 213 16.51 4.98 11.72
CA ALA A 213 16.21 4.96 10.28
C ALA A 213 15.87 6.35 9.76
N VAL A 214 15.03 7.11 10.48
CA VAL A 214 14.71 8.51 10.14
C VAL A 214 15.98 9.36 10.12
N ALA A 215 16.83 9.27 11.14
CA ALA A 215 18.05 10.07 11.21
C ALA A 215 19.06 9.70 10.10
N ARG A 216 19.20 8.40 9.80
CA ARG A 216 20.07 7.88 8.74
C ARG A 216 19.61 8.37 7.37
N GLU A 217 18.36 8.14 7.01
CA GLU A 217 17.80 8.49 5.70
C GLU A 217 17.84 10.01 5.45
N VAL A 218 17.53 10.85 6.44
CA VAL A 218 17.64 12.32 6.28
C VAL A 218 19.09 12.75 6.05
N TRP A 219 20.05 12.09 6.72
CA TRP A 219 21.47 12.39 6.53
C TRP A 219 21.96 11.91 5.15
N GLU A 220 21.65 10.68 4.76
CA GLU A 220 22.04 10.08 3.48
C GLU A 220 21.47 10.86 2.29
N GLU A 221 20.16 11.12 2.29
CA GLU A 221 19.48 11.70 1.13
C GLU A 221 19.65 13.23 1.00
N ALA A 222 19.84 13.93 2.13
CA ALA A 222 19.76 15.40 2.17
C ALA A 222 20.93 16.09 2.86
N GLY A 223 21.84 15.36 3.47
CA GLY A 223 22.95 15.98 4.16
C GLY A 223 22.55 16.70 5.47
N ILE A 224 21.38 16.41 6.04
CA ILE A 224 20.83 17.10 7.22
C ILE A 224 20.85 16.19 8.46
N ARG A 225 21.20 16.76 9.62
CA ARG A 225 21.08 16.07 10.92
C ARG A 225 19.78 16.45 11.62
N VAL A 226 19.18 15.51 12.34
CA VAL A 226 17.96 15.70 13.11
C VAL A 226 18.15 15.30 14.57
N ALA A 227 17.58 16.08 15.49
CA ALA A 227 17.74 15.89 16.93
C ALA A 227 16.75 14.87 17.54
N GLY A 228 15.86 14.30 16.72
CA GLY A 228 14.86 13.32 17.13
C GLY A 228 13.73 13.17 16.10
N ALA A 229 12.96 12.10 16.24
CA ALA A 229 11.81 11.79 15.41
C ALA A 229 10.59 11.46 16.30
N SER A 230 9.41 11.95 15.92
CA SER A 230 8.14 11.68 16.60
C SER A 230 7.19 10.97 15.66
N TYR A 231 6.67 9.82 16.07
CA TYR A 231 5.67 9.10 15.30
C TYR A 231 4.42 9.95 15.09
N ALA A 232 3.93 10.01 13.84
CA ALA A 232 2.74 10.75 13.46
C ALA A 232 1.60 9.81 13.07
N ALA A 233 1.86 8.83 12.19
CA ALA A 233 0.86 7.93 11.65
C ALA A 233 1.50 6.71 10.99
N SER A 234 0.70 5.73 10.58
CA SER A 234 1.17 4.64 9.72
C SER A 234 0.14 4.31 8.64
N GLN A 235 0.62 3.98 7.46
CA GLN A 235 -0.21 3.67 6.30
C GLN A 235 0.22 2.34 5.65
N PRO A 236 -0.69 1.37 5.51
CA PRO A 236 -0.47 0.22 4.64
C PRO A 236 -0.25 0.68 3.19
N TRP A 237 0.84 0.24 2.57
CA TRP A 237 1.23 0.66 1.23
C TRP A 237 1.61 -0.55 0.36
N PRO A 238 0.60 -1.30 -0.13
CA PRO A 238 0.78 -2.57 -0.86
C PRO A 238 1.25 -2.37 -2.32
N PHE A 239 2.29 -1.56 -2.49
CA PHE A 239 2.89 -1.21 -3.78
C PHE A 239 4.42 -1.40 -3.78
N PRO A 240 4.93 -2.62 -3.51
CA PRO A 240 4.19 -3.88 -3.46
C PRO A 240 3.77 -4.36 -2.06
N SER A 241 4.52 -4.05 -1.01
CA SER A 241 4.34 -4.69 0.30
C SER A 241 4.87 -3.86 1.48
N SER A 242 4.80 -2.53 1.44
CA SER A 242 5.36 -1.71 2.52
C SER A 242 4.33 -1.36 3.61
N LEU A 243 4.81 -1.13 4.83
CA LEU A 243 4.11 -0.35 5.85
C LEU A 243 4.85 0.98 5.95
N MET A 244 4.22 2.05 5.48
CA MET A 244 4.78 3.40 5.64
C MET A 244 4.54 3.86 7.06
N ILE A 245 5.60 4.28 7.74
CA ILE A 245 5.57 4.75 9.12
C ILE A 245 5.96 6.22 9.12
N GLY A 246 4.98 7.08 9.31
CA GLY A 246 5.09 8.52 9.25
C GLY A 246 5.69 9.11 10.52
N PHE A 247 6.68 9.99 10.35
CA PHE A 247 7.34 10.74 11.41
C PHE A 247 7.35 12.24 11.13
N THR A 248 7.49 13.02 12.19
CA THR A 248 7.96 14.41 12.12
C THR A 248 9.32 14.51 12.79
N ALA A 249 10.23 15.28 12.23
CA ALA A 249 11.56 15.50 12.79
C ALA A 249 11.97 16.98 12.70
N ARG A 250 12.94 17.38 13.52
CA ARG A 250 13.49 18.74 13.52
C ARG A 250 14.97 18.72 13.18
N ALA A 251 15.34 19.50 12.17
CA ALA A 251 16.72 19.65 11.74
C ALA A 251 17.55 20.45 12.77
N GLU A 252 18.82 20.08 12.91
CA GLU A 252 19.81 20.80 13.71
C GLU A 252 20.38 22.05 12.99
N GLY A 253 19.98 22.25 11.73
CA GLY A 253 20.43 23.32 10.83
C GLY A 253 21.13 22.76 9.59
N GLY A 254 21.57 23.66 8.70
CA GLY A 254 22.26 23.32 7.45
C GLY A 254 21.42 23.54 6.19
N GLU A 255 22.10 23.57 5.05
CA GLU A 255 21.48 23.61 3.73
C GLU A 255 21.54 22.20 3.12
N PRO A 256 20.44 21.72 2.54
CA PRO A 256 20.34 20.34 2.12
C PRO A 256 21.12 20.14 0.82
N ILE A 257 21.82 19.02 0.73
CA ILE A 257 22.63 18.62 -0.42
C ILE A 257 22.12 17.24 -0.85
N PRO A 258 21.59 17.08 -2.07
CA PRO A 258 21.09 15.78 -2.52
C PRO A 258 22.24 14.78 -2.69
N ASP A 259 22.02 13.53 -2.26
CA ASP A 259 22.77 12.42 -2.83
C ASP A 259 22.24 12.11 -4.23
N GLN A 260 23.04 12.45 -5.24
CA GLN A 260 22.66 12.35 -6.64
C GLN A 260 22.45 10.92 -7.14
N HIS A 261 22.80 9.89 -6.35
CA HIS A 261 22.49 8.51 -6.69
C HIS A 261 21.00 8.19 -6.53
N GLU A 262 20.33 8.77 -5.54
CA GLU A 262 18.95 8.44 -5.19
C GLU A 262 17.98 9.60 -5.33
N ILE A 263 18.43 10.82 -5.03
CA ILE A 263 17.63 12.03 -5.00
C ILE A 263 18.10 13.00 -6.08
N GLU A 264 17.17 13.40 -6.95
CA GLU A 264 17.43 14.40 -7.99
C GLU A 264 17.58 15.79 -7.39
N ASP A 265 16.76 16.11 -6.40
CA ASP A 265 16.70 17.43 -5.80
C ASP A 265 16.07 17.37 -4.40
N VAL A 266 16.58 18.18 -3.48
CA VAL A 266 16.09 18.30 -2.09
C VAL A 266 16.28 19.72 -1.61
N ARG A 267 15.22 20.32 -1.05
CA ARG A 267 15.22 21.75 -0.69
C ARG A 267 14.32 22.04 0.51
N TRP A 268 14.61 23.16 1.17
CA TRP A 268 13.70 23.79 2.11
C TRP A 268 12.59 24.55 1.38
N PHE A 269 11.34 24.32 1.78
CA PHE A 269 10.18 25.07 1.32
C PHE A 269 9.44 25.72 2.49
N SER A 270 9.14 27.01 2.38
CA SER A 270 8.26 27.68 3.33
C SER A 270 6.82 27.19 3.19
N ARG A 271 6.01 27.40 4.23
CA ARG A 271 4.57 27.10 4.20
C ARG A 271 3.86 27.77 3.02
N ASP A 272 4.18 29.02 2.73
CA ASP A 272 3.59 29.77 1.61
C ASP A 272 3.96 29.15 0.25
N GLN A 273 5.20 28.69 0.10
CA GLN A 273 5.62 27.99 -1.13
C GLN A 273 4.87 26.68 -1.30
N VAL A 274 4.76 25.87 -0.25
CA VAL A 274 4.01 24.61 -0.28
C VAL A 274 2.51 24.84 -0.48
N ALA A 275 1.95 25.93 0.07
CA ALA A 275 0.57 26.32 -0.16
C ALA A 275 0.27 26.69 -1.62
N ALA A 276 1.27 27.15 -2.36
CA ALA A 276 1.17 27.45 -3.79
C ALA A 276 1.37 26.23 -4.69
N PHE A 277 1.78 25.06 -4.16
CA PHE A 277 1.88 23.84 -4.96
C PHE A 277 0.50 23.43 -5.49
N GLY A 278 0.47 22.99 -6.74
CA GLY A 278 -0.75 22.50 -7.37
C GLY A 278 -1.00 21.02 -7.12
N GLU A 279 -1.93 20.47 -7.91
CA GLU A 279 -2.11 19.03 -8.06
C GLU A 279 -1.44 18.55 -9.35
N ARG A 280 -1.30 17.24 -9.55
CA ARG A 280 -0.62 16.70 -10.73
C ARG A 280 -1.24 17.17 -12.05
N GLU A 281 -2.57 17.27 -12.10
CA GLU A 281 -3.33 17.66 -13.29
C GLU A 281 -3.27 19.17 -13.54
N VAL A 282 -3.10 19.95 -12.48
CA VAL A 282 -3.00 21.42 -12.53
C VAL A 282 -1.86 21.85 -11.60
N PRO A 283 -0.60 21.77 -12.06
CA PRO A 283 0.55 22.13 -11.24
C PRO A 283 0.57 23.62 -10.88
N GLY A 284 1.22 23.93 -9.75
CA GLY A 284 1.39 25.30 -9.26
C GLY A 284 2.52 26.05 -9.96
N PRO A 285 2.93 27.22 -9.45
CA PRO A 285 4.05 27.99 -9.96
C PRO A 285 5.32 27.13 -10.07
N GLY A 286 6.03 27.29 -11.20
CA GLY A 286 7.23 26.48 -11.48
C GLY A 286 6.93 25.01 -11.82
N GLY A 287 5.67 24.65 -12.05
CA GLY A 287 5.26 23.27 -12.31
C GLY A 287 5.23 22.40 -11.05
N LEU A 288 5.28 23.00 -9.86
CA LEU A 288 5.38 22.27 -8.60
C LEU A 288 4.02 21.74 -8.13
N PHE A 289 3.98 20.50 -7.68
CA PHE A 289 2.76 19.89 -7.16
C PHE A 289 3.02 18.90 -6.03
N LEU A 290 1.98 18.67 -5.25
CA LEU A 290 2.01 17.82 -4.06
C LEU A 290 1.93 16.32 -4.42
N PRO A 291 2.34 15.43 -3.50
CA PRO A 291 2.10 14.00 -3.63
C PRO A 291 0.59 13.69 -3.74
N SER A 292 0.28 12.49 -4.24
CA SER A 292 -1.09 12.03 -4.39
C SER A 292 -1.85 12.04 -3.06
N ARG A 293 -3.16 12.32 -3.14
CA ARG A 293 -4.03 12.52 -1.96
C ARG A 293 -4.15 11.30 -1.05
N ASP A 294 -3.85 10.12 -1.56
CA ASP A 294 -3.83 8.88 -0.81
C ASP A 294 -2.53 8.62 -0.08
N SER A 295 -1.47 9.40 -0.31
CA SER A 295 -0.17 9.17 0.33
C SER A 295 -0.11 9.75 1.75
N ILE A 296 0.55 9.05 2.66
CA ILE A 296 0.87 9.57 3.99
C ILE A 296 1.77 10.82 3.92
N ALA A 297 2.60 10.95 2.88
CA ALA A 297 3.37 12.17 2.61
C ALA A 297 2.45 13.39 2.51
N ARG A 298 1.37 13.28 1.71
CA ARG A 298 0.36 14.33 1.60
C ARG A 298 -0.23 14.68 2.97
N VAL A 299 -0.56 13.66 3.77
CA VAL A 299 -1.14 13.86 5.11
C VAL A 299 -0.17 14.60 6.03
N LEU A 300 1.11 14.22 6.06
CA LEU A 300 2.12 14.89 6.88
C LEU A 300 2.31 16.35 6.45
N ILE A 301 2.40 16.60 5.14
CA ILE A 301 2.56 17.95 4.58
C ILE A 301 1.33 18.83 4.91
N GLU A 302 0.12 18.31 4.73
CA GLU A 302 -1.11 19.06 5.02
C GLU A 302 -1.29 19.32 6.53
N GLN A 303 -0.95 18.34 7.38
CA GLN A 303 -0.99 18.51 8.83
C GLN A 303 -0.04 19.59 9.29
N TRP A 304 1.20 19.57 8.80
CA TRP A 304 2.13 20.66 9.05
C TRP A 304 1.54 21.96 8.54
N ARG A 305 1.17 22.08 7.26
CA ARG A 305 0.66 23.32 6.65
C ARG A 305 -0.53 23.96 7.38
N ASN A 306 -1.42 23.14 7.96
CA ASN A 306 -2.63 23.62 8.63
C ASN A 306 -2.43 23.90 10.14
N GLY A 307 -1.29 23.52 10.72
CA GLY A 307 -0.87 23.87 12.10
C GLY A 307 0.45 24.60 12.13
#